data_AF-A0A6L7MHV5-F1
#
_entry.id   AF-A0A6L7MHV5-F1
#
_cell.length_a   1.000
_cell.length_b   1.000
_cell.length_c   1.000
_cell.angle_alpha   90.00
_cell.angle_beta   90.00
_cell.angle_gamma   90.00
#
_symmetry.space_group_name_H-M   'P 1'
#
loop_
_entity.id
_entity.type
_entity.pdbx_description
1 polymer ?
#
loop_
_entity_poly.entity_id
_entity_poly.type
_entity_poly.pdbx_seq_one_letter_code
_entity_poly.pdbx_strand_id
1 'polypeptide(L)'
;MTPQERIGVRTVGNKVRMIREHLEAMQRDAHGLEYGPWKVEVDELWKEVFTSINGLDSEAQPAALESIKDLWMTYITHYNVGLN
;
A
#
# COMPACT_ATOMS: atom_id res chain seq x y z
N MET A 1 -15.11 16.80 -6.36
CA MET A 1 -14.53 15.55 -6.86
C MET A 1 -14.77 15.38 -8.35
N THR A 2 -13.73 15.63 -9.13
CA THR A 2 -13.57 15.48 -10.57
C THR A 2 -13.49 14.00 -10.97
N PRO A 3 -13.67 13.67 -12.27
CA PRO A 3 -13.47 12.31 -12.77
C PRO A 3 -12.06 11.76 -12.53
N GLN A 4 -11.02 12.59 -12.62
CA GLN A 4 -9.64 12.18 -12.33
C GLN A 4 -9.46 11.77 -10.87
N GLU A 5 -10.02 12.53 -9.93
CA GLU A 5 -9.96 12.19 -8.50
C GLU A 5 -10.67 10.86 -8.20
N ARG A 6 -11.81 10.59 -8.84
CA ARG A 6 -12.52 9.31 -8.66
C ARG A 6 -11.69 8.12 -9.16
N ILE A 7 -10.95 8.30 -10.25
CA ILE A 7 -10.02 7.28 -10.77
C ILE A 7 -8.85 7.09 -9.80
N GLY A 8 -8.31 8.19 -9.24
CA GLY A 8 -7.25 8.17 -8.25
C GLY A 8 -7.65 7.37 -7.00
N VAL A 9 -8.80 7.70 -6.40
CA VAL A 9 -9.33 6.99 -5.22
C VAL A 9 -9.56 5.50 -5.50
N ARG A 10 -10.12 5.16 -6.66
CA ARG A 10 -10.31 3.75 -7.04
C ARG A 10 -8.98 3.02 -7.22
N THR A 11 -7.98 3.69 -7.80
CA THR A 11 -6.63 3.15 -7.96
C THR A 11 -5.99 2.85 -6.62
N VAL A 12 -6.08 3.79 -5.67
CA VAL A 12 -5.60 3.59 -4.28
C VAL A 12 -6.28 2.37 -3.65
N GLY A 13 -7.60 2.28 -3.71
CA GLY A 13 -8.34 1.14 -3.15
C GLY A 13 -7.94 -0.21 -3.74
N ASN A 14 -7.73 -0.28 -5.06
CA ASN A 14 -7.29 -1.50 -5.73
C ASN A 14 -5.89 -1.93 -5.29
N LYS A 15 -4.95 -0.99 -5.20
CA LYS A 15 -3.56 -1.27 -4.76
C LYS A 15 -3.50 -1.70 -3.31
N VAL A 16 -4.30 -1.07 -2.44
CA VAL A 16 -4.44 -1.46 -1.03
C VAL A 16 -4.94 -2.91 -0.89
N ARG A 17 -5.88 -3.33 -1.74
CA ARG A 17 -6.33 -4.73 -1.78
C ARG A 17 -5.20 -5.68 -2.19
N MET A 18 -4.44 -5.33 -3.23
CA MET A 18 -3.30 -6.14 -3.67
C MET A 18 -2.22 -6.27 -2.59
N ILE A 19 -1.90 -5.16 -1.90
CA ILE A 19 -0.97 -5.17 -0.76
C ILE A 19 -1.45 -6.17 0.30
N ARG A 20 -2.73 -6.12 0.69
CA ARG A 20 -3.28 -7.05 1.68
C ARG A 20 -3.11 -8.51 1.27
N GLU A 21 -3.41 -8.84 0.01
CA GLU A 21 -3.27 -10.19 -0.52
C GLU A 21 -1.81 -10.69 -0.48
N HIS A 22 -0.85 -9.81 -0.81
CA HIS A 22 0.58 -10.14 -0.74
C HIS A 22 1.03 -10.34 0.71
N LEU A 23 0.62 -9.46 1.64
CA LEU A 23 0.98 -9.60 3.05
C LEU A 23 0.44 -10.91 3.65
N GLU A 24 -0.77 -11.31 3.29
CA GLU A 24 -1.33 -12.59 3.71
C GLU A 24 -0.54 -13.78 3.14
N ALA A 25 -0.05 -13.69 1.90
CA ALA A 25 0.80 -14.72 1.31
C ALA A 25 2.17 -14.79 2.00
N MET A 26 2.82 -13.64 2.21
CA MET A 26 4.09 -13.52 2.92
C MET A 26 3.98 -14.03 4.36
N GLN A 27 2.86 -13.81 5.04
CA GLN A 27 2.64 -14.33 6.39
C GLN A 27 2.49 -15.86 6.41
N ARG A 28 1.85 -16.44 5.39
CA ARG A 28 1.72 -17.91 5.26
C ARG A 28 3.05 -18.59 4.94
N ASP A 29 3.92 -17.93 4.19
CA ASP A 29 5.20 -18.48 3.75
C ASP A 29 6.38 -17.54 4.06
N ALA A 30 6.56 -17.25 5.36
CA ALA A 30 7.55 -16.27 5.83
C ALA A 30 9.02 -16.67 5.58
N HIS A 31 9.28 -17.94 5.31
CA HIS A 31 10.61 -18.48 5.00
C HIS A 31 10.69 -19.02 3.56
N GLY A 32 9.67 -18.73 2.74
CA GLY A 32 9.63 -19.12 1.34
C GLY A 32 10.67 -18.39 0.51
N LEU A 33 11.11 -19.03 -0.57
CA LEU A 33 12.02 -18.41 -1.54
C LEU A 33 11.43 -17.14 -2.18
N GLU A 34 10.10 -17.08 -2.26
CA GLU A 34 9.34 -15.97 -2.83
C GLU A 34 9.14 -14.79 -1.86
N TYR A 35 9.49 -14.94 -0.57
CA TYR A 35 9.31 -13.87 0.42
C TYR A 35 10.02 -12.57 0.02
N GLY A 36 11.28 -12.69 -0.44
CA GLY A 36 12.08 -11.55 -0.88
C GLY A 36 11.45 -10.81 -2.07
N PRO A 37 11.17 -11.51 -3.20
CA PRO A 37 10.44 -10.95 -4.33
C PRO A 37 9.10 -10.29 -3.95
N TRP A 38 8.26 -10.94 -3.16
CA TRP A 38 6.98 -10.37 -2.74
C TRP A 38 7.15 -9.12 -1.88
N LYS A 39 8.17 -9.07 -1.01
CA LYS A 39 8.47 -7.87 -0.24
C LYS A 39 8.77 -6.68 -1.17
N VAL A 40 9.57 -6.90 -2.21
CA VAL A 40 9.89 -5.85 -3.20
C VAL A 40 8.64 -5.38 -3.93
N GLU A 41 7.76 -6.30 -4.34
CA GLU A 41 6.49 -5.95 -4.98
C GLU A 41 5.58 -5.12 -4.07
N VAL A 42 5.50 -5.48 -2.79
CA VAL A 42 4.74 -4.71 -1.79
C VAL A 42 5.35 -3.32 -1.57
N ASP A 43 6.67 -3.20 -1.53
CA ASP A 43 7.37 -1.90 -1.43
C ASP A 43 7.04 -0.99 -2.63
N GLU A 44 7.04 -1.52 -3.86
CA GLU A 44 6.64 -0.76 -5.05
C GLU A 44 5.16 -0.35 -5.03
N LEU A 45 4.26 -1.26 -4.62
CA LEU A 45 2.85 -0.94 -4.47
C LEU A 45 2.60 0.20 -3.47
N TRP A 46 3.34 0.23 -2.36
CA TRP A 46 3.26 1.33 -1.40
C TRP A 46 3.73 2.66 -1.98
N LYS A 47 4.87 2.67 -2.71
CA LYS A 47 5.35 3.88 -3.41
C LYS A 47 4.29 4.42 -4.36
N GLU A 48 3.64 3.53 -5.10
CA GLU A 48 2.58 3.90 -6.02
C GLU A 48 1.31 4.44 -5.33
N VAL A 49 0.93 3.84 -4.18
CA VAL A 49 -0.19 4.32 -3.35
C VAL A 49 0.08 5.74 -2.87
N PHE A 50 1.25 5.99 -2.27
CA PHE A 50 1.61 7.34 -1.80
C PHE A 50 1.73 8.34 -2.94
N THR A 51 2.27 7.95 -4.09
CA THR A 51 2.31 8.80 -5.30
C THR A 51 0.90 9.19 -5.74
N SER A 52 -0.04 8.24 -5.73
CA SER A 52 -1.44 8.50 -6.09
C SER A 52 -2.12 9.45 -5.10
N ILE A 53 -1.89 9.26 -3.79
CA ILE A 53 -2.44 10.11 -2.72
C ILE A 53 -1.85 11.53 -2.76
N ASN A 54 -0.55 11.65 -3.05
CA ASN A 54 0.12 12.95 -3.20
C ASN A 54 -0.42 13.77 -4.37
N GLY A 55 -0.97 13.11 -5.40
CA GLY A 55 -1.63 13.75 -6.53
C GLY A 55 -3.11 14.09 -6.32
N LEU A 56 -3.69 13.76 -5.17
CA LEU A 56 -5.07 14.14 -4.84
C LEU A 56 -5.13 15.59 -4.32
N ASP A 57 -6.27 16.24 -4.55
CA ASP A 57 -6.55 17.57 -4.01
C ASP A 57 -6.62 17.56 -2.47
N SER A 58 -6.41 18.73 -1.87
CA SER A 58 -6.30 18.92 -0.41
C SER A 58 -7.52 18.45 0.39
N GLU A 59 -8.70 18.37 -0.23
CA GLU A 59 -9.93 17.86 0.42
C GLU A 59 -10.01 16.33 0.42
N ALA A 60 -9.47 15.65 -0.60
CA ALA A 60 -9.56 14.19 -0.75
C ALA A 60 -8.34 13.46 -0.15
N GLN A 61 -7.19 14.13 -0.12
CA GLN A 61 -5.94 13.56 0.38
C GLN A 61 -6.01 13.08 1.85
N PRO A 62 -6.58 13.84 2.82
CA PRO A 62 -6.65 13.38 4.21
C PRO A 62 -7.49 12.10 4.39
N ALA A 63 -8.61 12.01 3.67
CA ALA A 63 -9.47 10.83 3.72
C ALA A 63 -8.77 9.59 3.12
N ALA A 64 -8.00 9.78 2.04
CA ALA A 64 -7.22 8.70 1.44
C ALA A 64 -6.09 8.24 2.38
N LEU A 65 -5.39 9.17 3.04
CA LEU A 65 -4.36 8.84 4.04
C LEU A 65 -4.94 8.05 5.22
N GLU A 66 -6.08 8.47 5.77
CA GLU A 66 -6.70 7.75 6.89
C GLU A 66 -7.14 6.34 6.46
N SER A 67 -7.59 6.16 5.21
CA SER A 67 -8.02 4.84 4.71
C SER A 67 -6.90 3.80 4.62
N ILE A 68 -5.63 4.22 4.48
CA ILE A 68 -4.48 3.32 4.35
C ILE A 68 -3.71 3.14 5.66
N LYS A 69 -3.98 3.97 6.65
CA LYS A 69 -3.17 4.14 7.87
C LYS A 69 -2.93 2.84 8.60
N ASP A 70 -3.97 2.08 8.92
CA ASP A 70 -3.83 0.85 9.70
C ASP A 70 -2.98 -0.19 8.96
N LEU A 71 -3.25 -0.39 7.66
CA LEU A 71 -2.50 -1.34 6.84
C LEU A 71 -1.04 -0.91 6.68
N TRP A 72 -0.79 0.39 6.51
CA TRP A 72 0.56 0.95 6.47
C TRP A 72 1.30 0.73 7.78
N MET A 73 0.66 0.99 8.92
CA MET A 73 1.24 0.77 10.25
C MET A 73 1.58 -0.70 10.48
N THR A 74 0.70 -1.63 10.09
CA THR A 74 0.99 -3.07 10.10
C THR A 74 2.20 -3.39 9.22
N TYR A 75 2.25 -2.84 8.01
CA TYR A 75 3.35 -3.08 7.08
C TYR A 75 4.70 -2.65 7.66
N ILE A 76 4.81 -1.40 8.11
CA ILE A 76 6.08 -0.88 8.64
C ILE A 76 6.53 -1.59 9.91
N THR A 77 5.59 -2.02 10.76
CA THR A 77 5.90 -2.67 12.03
C THR A 77 6.43 -4.09 11.83
N HIS A 78 5.87 -4.83 10.87
CA HIS A 78 6.12 -6.26 10.74
C HIS A 78 7.01 -6.65 9.55
N TYR A 79 7.09 -5.80 8.52
CA TYR A 79 7.72 -6.14 7.25
C TYR A 79 8.81 -5.14 6.82
N ASN A 80 8.87 -3.95 7.42
CA ASN A 80 9.92 -2.96 7.19
C ASN A 80 11.05 -3.02 8.22
N VAL A 81 11.14 -4.12 8.98
CA VAL A 81 12.21 -4.37 9.95
C VAL A 81 13.48 -4.74 9.18
N GLY A 82 14.23 -3.74 8.69
CA GLY A 82 15.46 -4.00 7.92
C GLY A 82 16.09 -2.84 7.16
N LEU A 83 15.51 -1.63 7.19
CA LEU A 83 16.19 -0.41 6.70
C LEU A 83 16.86 0.31 7.89
N ASN A 84 17.95 -0.27 8.39
CA ASN A 84 19.01 0.40 9.15
C ASN A 84 20.35 0.04 8.50
#